data_AF-A0A327X5U2-F1
#
_entry.id   AF-A0A327X5U2-F1
#
_cell.length_a   1.000
_cell.length_b   1.000
_cell.length_c   1.000
_cell.angle_alpha   90.00
_cell.angle_beta   90.00
_cell.angle_gamma   90.00
#
_symmetry.space_group_name_H-M   'P 1'
#
loop_
_entity.id
_entity.type
_entity.pdbx_description
1 polymer ?
#
loop_
_entity_poly.entity_id
_entity_poly.type
_entity_poly.pdbx_seq_one_letter_code
_entity_poly.pdbx_strand_id
1 'polypeptide(L)'
;MSNTINHRSSKADMLKYGMEELGVKLDDSKDRSEIWAELKEIDKSLAANSEATPTGEGNLTQDTDTSSQPNSSDIGSANIKQDKKPTSDAAPKRPARVLINIHQPPGSDDPEFEPDTHVVVGVNGTNYQLEIGKDLPVPFGVYDVLRNAKQKKYYRRKAAGGEMETICKEVLRHPFTIIKELY
;
A
#
# COMPACT_ATOMS: atom_id res chain seq x y z
N MET A 1 -18.31 10.71 4.35
CA MET A 1 -18.26 9.51 3.49
C MET A 1 -18.05 10.05 2.10
N SER A 2 -16.85 9.94 1.52
CA SER A 2 -16.61 10.49 0.18
C SER A 2 -17.35 9.63 -0.85
N ASN A 3 -18.41 10.17 -1.43
CA ASN A 3 -19.20 9.48 -2.46
C ASN A 3 -18.35 9.40 -3.72
N THR A 4 -17.66 8.28 -3.96
CA THR A 4 -16.89 8.11 -5.21
C THR A 4 -17.88 7.83 -6.34
N ILE A 5 -18.17 8.85 -7.17
CA ILE A 5 -19.00 8.69 -8.36
C ILE A 5 -18.21 8.07 -9.50
N ASN A 6 -18.81 7.12 -10.21
CA ASN A 6 -18.24 6.43 -11.37
C ASN A 6 -19.26 6.40 -12.52
N HIS A 7 -18.87 5.88 -13.68
CA HIS A 7 -19.73 5.86 -14.87
C HIS A 7 -21.00 4.99 -14.69
N ARG A 8 -21.10 4.19 -13.62
CA ARG A 8 -22.28 3.40 -13.24
C ARG A 8 -23.18 4.10 -12.21
N SER A 9 -22.74 5.21 -11.61
CA SER A 9 -23.53 5.99 -10.65
C SER A 9 -24.84 6.47 -11.27
N SER A 10 -25.89 6.55 -10.44
CA SER A 10 -27.18 7.05 -10.90
C SER A 10 -27.13 8.57 -11.07
N LYS A 11 -28.06 9.14 -11.86
CA LYS A 11 -28.19 10.59 -12.02
C LYS A 11 -28.35 11.30 -10.66
N ALA A 12 -29.11 10.70 -9.73
CA ALA A 12 -29.28 11.23 -8.38
C ALA A 12 -27.97 11.26 -7.58
N ASP A 13 -27.12 10.24 -7.72
CA ASP A 13 -25.82 10.19 -7.03
C ASP A 13 -24.84 11.23 -7.58
N MET A 14 -24.88 11.48 -8.89
CA MET A 14 -24.06 12.50 -9.56
C MET A 14 -24.44 13.92 -9.10
N LEU A 15 -25.74 14.21 -9.05
CA LEU A 15 -26.26 15.49 -8.55
C LEU A 15 -25.89 15.71 -7.09
N LYS A 16 -26.06 14.67 -6.27
CA LYS A 16 -25.67 14.70 -4.85
C LYS A 16 -24.17 14.95 -4.67
N TYR A 17 -23.32 14.30 -5.46
CA TYR A 17 -21.88 14.53 -5.43
C TYR A 17 -21.50 15.96 -5.84
N GLY A 18 -22.09 16.47 -6.93
CA GLY A 18 -21.86 17.84 -7.36
C GLY A 18 -22.22 18.86 -6.26
N MET A 19 -23.34 18.65 -5.57
CA MET A 19 -23.79 19.53 -4.50
C MET A 19 -22.99 19.39 -3.20
N GLU A 20 -22.72 18.16 -2.75
CA GLU A 20 -22.11 17.90 -1.44
C GLU A 20 -20.59 18.00 -1.46
N GLU A 21 -19.92 17.53 -2.52
CA GLU A 21 -18.46 17.43 -2.59
C GLU A 21 -17.85 18.59 -3.40
N LEU A 22 -18.48 18.99 -4.51
CA LEU A 22 -17.97 20.08 -5.35
C LEU A 22 -18.63 21.44 -5.04
N GLY A 23 -19.72 21.46 -4.26
CA GLY A 23 -20.46 22.68 -3.93
C GLY A 23 -21.19 23.32 -5.13
N VAL A 24 -21.39 22.58 -6.22
CA VAL A 24 -22.01 23.06 -7.46
C VAL A 24 -23.45 22.55 -7.58
N LYS A 25 -24.38 23.46 -7.89
CA LYS A 25 -25.75 23.09 -8.27
C LYS A 25 -25.77 22.71 -9.75
N LEU A 26 -25.89 21.42 -10.01
CA LEU A 26 -26.07 20.88 -11.36
C LEU A 26 -27.54 20.95 -11.75
N ASP A 27 -27.81 21.05 -13.05
CA ASP A 27 -29.17 21.18 -13.58
C ASP A 27 -29.82 19.80 -13.75
N ASP A 28 -30.87 19.54 -12.99
CA ASP A 28 -31.63 18.29 -13.01
C ASP A 28 -32.36 18.04 -14.33
N SER A 29 -32.50 19.05 -15.21
CA SER A 29 -33.11 18.91 -16.53
C SER A 29 -32.17 18.29 -17.57
N LYS A 30 -30.86 18.27 -17.32
CA LYS A 30 -29.84 17.74 -18.25
C LYS A 30 -29.77 16.22 -18.25
N ASP A 31 -29.30 15.66 -19.37
CA ASP A 31 -29.10 14.23 -19.48
C ASP A 31 -27.92 13.75 -18.63
N ARG A 32 -27.96 12.49 -18.20
CA ARG A 32 -26.95 11.90 -17.32
C ARG A 32 -25.52 12.05 -17.89
N SER A 33 -25.35 11.97 -19.21
CA SER A 33 -24.06 12.16 -19.88
C SER A 33 -23.54 13.59 -19.79
N GLU A 34 -24.44 14.58 -19.83
CA GLU A 34 -24.09 16.00 -19.73
C GLU A 34 -23.69 16.35 -18.29
N ILE A 35 -24.44 15.85 -17.31
CA ILE A 35 -24.13 15.98 -15.88
C ILE A 35 -22.75 15.37 -15.58
N TRP A 36 -22.43 14.22 -16.17
CA TRP A 36 -21.12 13.58 -16.01
C TRP A 36 -19.98 14.40 -16.63
N ALA A 37 -20.20 14.98 -17.81
CA ALA A 37 -19.21 15.83 -18.48
C ALA A 37 -18.92 17.08 -17.64
N GLU A 38 -19.96 17.74 -17.11
CA GLU A 38 -19.84 18.91 -16.24
C GLU A 38 -19.10 18.59 -14.95
N LEU A 39 -19.41 17.47 -14.29
CA LEU A 39 -18.71 17.02 -13.10
C LEU A 39 -17.21 16.80 -13.34
N LYS A 40 -16.86 16.19 -14.48
CA LYS A 40 -15.47 15.94 -14.85
C LYS A 40 -14.70 17.23 -15.14
N GLU A 41 -15.37 18.21 -15.75
CA GLU A 41 -14.79 19.52 -16.03
C GLU A 41 -14.55 20.32 -14.73
N ILE A 42 -15.52 20.30 -13.81
CA ILE A 42 -15.41 20.95 -12.51
C ILE A 42 -14.27 20.33 -11.69
N ASP A 43 -14.21 19.00 -11.61
CA ASP A 43 -13.15 18.29 -10.87
C ASP A 43 -11.75 18.60 -11.44
N LYS A 44 -11.62 18.65 -12.77
CA LYS A 44 -10.40 19.08 -13.46
C LYS A 44 -10.03 20.54 -13.16
N SER A 45 -11.03 21.44 -13.10
CA SER A 45 -10.79 22.85 -12.79
C SER A 45 -10.38 23.09 -11.32
N LEU A 46 -10.92 22.30 -10.39
CA LEU A 46 -10.52 22.31 -8.98
C LEU A 46 -9.09 21.81 -8.81
N ALA A 47 -8.72 20.74 -9.51
CA ALA A 47 -7.34 20.25 -9.54
C ALA A 47 -6.38 21.30 -10.11
N ALA A 48 -6.74 21.96 -11.22
CA ALA A 48 -5.90 22.98 -11.84
C ALA A 48 -5.70 24.25 -10.98
N ASN A 49 -6.69 24.62 -10.15
CA ASN A 49 -6.56 25.75 -9.23
C ASN A 49 -5.79 25.41 -7.94
N SER A 50 -5.47 24.13 -7.71
CA SER A 50 -4.68 23.68 -6.56
C SER A 50 -3.17 23.55 -6.85
N GLU A 51 -2.74 23.76 -8.10
CA GLU A 51 -1.36 23.56 -8.53
C GLU A 51 -0.81 24.79 -9.27
N ALA A 52 -0.48 25.82 -8.50
CA ALA A 52 0.37 26.91 -8.94
C ALA A 52 1.62 26.99 -8.06
N THR A 53 2.69 26.29 -8.44
CA THR A 53 4.06 26.86 -8.46
C THR A 53 4.99 25.96 -9.29
N PRO A 54 6.00 26.54 -9.97
CA PRO A 54 6.46 26.06 -11.27
C PRO A 54 7.83 25.37 -11.27
N THR A 55 7.97 24.57 -12.32
CA THR A 55 9.13 24.01 -13.03
C THR A 55 10.48 24.72 -12.82
N GLY A 56 11.53 23.92 -12.57
CA GLY A 56 12.93 24.30 -12.69
C GLY A 56 13.76 23.16 -13.28
N GLU A 57 13.90 23.18 -14.60
CA GLU A 57 14.81 22.37 -15.42
C GLU A 57 16.29 22.73 -15.16
N GLY A 58 17.21 21.77 -15.38
CA GLY A 58 18.66 22.02 -15.41
C GLY A 58 19.49 20.77 -15.11
N ASN A 59 19.73 19.86 -16.07
CA ASN A 59 20.83 19.86 -17.06
C ASN A 59 22.11 19.12 -16.60
N LEU A 60 22.26 17.90 -17.14
CA LEU A 60 23.45 17.32 -17.82
C LEU A 60 24.89 17.76 -17.42
N THR A 61 25.70 16.80 -16.96
CA THR A 61 27.16 16.63 -17.17
C THR A 61 27.57 15.26 -16.61
N GLN A 62 27.90 14.23 -17.39
CA GLN A 62 29.07 13.99 -18.25
C GLN A 62 30.37 13.69 -17.47
N ASP A 63 30.68 12.39 -17.46
CA ASP A 63 31.97 11.69 -17.52
C ASP A 63 33.26 12.41 -17.08
N THR A 64 33.97 11.78 -16.13
CA THR A 64 35.41 11.53 -16.30
C THR A 64 35.81 10.23 -15.59
N ASP A 65 36.15 9.23 -16.41
CA ASP A 65 37.11 8.17 -16.10
C ASP A 65 38.43 8.76 -15.60
N THR A 66 39.05 8.14 -14.59
CA THR A 66 40.51 7.93 -14.56
C THR A 66 40.81 6.75 -13.64
N SER A 67 41.08 5.61 -14.28
CA SER A 67 41.83 4.48 -13.75
C SER A 67 43.24 4.89 -13.29
N SER A 68 43.69 4.41 -12.13
CA SER A 68 45.08 3.94 -11.87
C SER A 68 45.20 3.29 -10.48
N GLN A 69 45.25 1.96 -10.45
CA GLN A 69 46.07 1.18 -9.50
C GLN A 69 47.55 1.22 -9.99
N PRO A 70 48.60 0.66 -9.32
CA PRO A 70 48.62 -0.20 -8.12
C PRO A 70 49.79 0.05 -7.10
N ASN A 71 49.69 -0.71 -5.99
CA ASN A 71 50.75 -1.31 -5.16
C ASN A 71 51.68 -0.45 -4.26
N SER A 72 51.58 -0.70 -2.95
CA SER A 72 52.77 -1.10 -2.18
C SER A 72 52.39 -2.03 -1.03
N SER A 73 53.20 -3.06 -0.87
CA SER A 73 53.12 -4.19 0.05
C SER A 73 53.54 -3.86 1.48
N ASP A 74 53.07 -4.71 2.39
CA ASP A 74 53.87 -5.43 3.40
C ASP A 74 53.70 -5.10 4.91
N ILE A 75 53.72 -6.20 5.68
CA ILE A 75 54.01 -6.39 7.11
C ILE A 75 52.90 -6.13 8.16
N GLY A 76 52.51 -7.21 8.85
CA GLY A 76 52.28 -7.13 10.31
C GLY A 76 51.16 -7.99 10.91
N SER A 77 51.43 -9.27 11.15
CA SER A 77 50.68 -10.09 12.12
C SER A 77 50.70 -9.48 13.51
N ALA A 78 49.53 -9.19 14.09
CA ALA A 78 49.38 -9.03 15.53
C ALA A 78 48.02 -9.57 16.00
N ASN A 79 48.13 -10.65 16.76
CA ASN A 79 47.09 -11.40 17.44
C ASN A 79 46.45 -10.52 18.53
N ILE A 80 45.29 -9.92 18.26
CA ILE A 80 44.51 -9.22 19.30
C ILE A 80 43.34 -10.10 19.70
N LYS A 81 43.57 -10.90 20.76
CA LYS A 81 42.49 -11.41 21.60
C LYS A 81 41.82 -10.21 22.28
N GLN A 82 40.66 -9.79 21.76
CA GLN A 82 39.74 -8.98 22.55
C GLN A 82 38.80 -9.92 23.30
N ASP A 83 39.14 -10.20 24.56
CA ASP A 83 38.15 -10.52 25.58
C ASP A 83 37.22 -9.31 25.75
N LYS A 84 36.25 -9.17 24.85
CA LYS A 84 35.12 -8.27 25.03
C LYS A 84 34.03 -9.03 25.76
N LYS A 85 33.97 -8.73 27.07
CA LYS A 85 32.80 -8.80 27.94
C LYS A 85 31.50 -8.60 27.12
N PRO A 86 30.47 -9.46 27.25
CA PRO A 86 29.26 -9.34 26.45
C PRO A 86 28.50 -8.08 26.87
N THR A 87 28.59 -7.02 26.07
CA THR A 87 27.62 -5.94 26.07
C THR A 87 26.31 -6.51 25.55
N SER A 88 25.43 -6.88 26.47
CA SER A 88 24.05 -7.26 26.22
C SER A 88 23.26 -6.04 25.74
N ASP A 89 23.42 -5.68 24.47
CA ASP A 89 22.51 -4.79 23.72
C ASP A 89 22.65 -5.07 22.21
N ALA A 90 22.77 -6.35 21.86
CA ALA A 90 22.60 -6.77 20.48
C ALA A 90 21.12 -6.57 20.12
N ALA A 91 20.83 -5.55 19.31
CA ALA A 91 19.51 -5.41 18.69
C ALA A 91 19.07 -6.77 18.13
N PRO A 92 17.81 -7.18 18.34
CA PRO A 92 17.35 -8.50 17.92
C PRO A 92 17.68 -8.68 16.45
N LYS A 93 18.45 -9.73 16.13
CA LYS A 93 18.86 -10.03 14.75
C LYS A 93 17.57 -10.22 13.95
N ARG A 94 17.26 -9.27 13.07
CA ARG A 94 16.10 -9.37 12.18
C ARG A 94 16.52 -10.16 10.96
N PRO A 95 15.69 -11.08 10.45
CA PRO A 95 15.99 -11.75 9.20
C PRO A 95 16.00 -10.70 8.07
N ALA A 96 16.89 -10.88 7.09
CA ALA A 96 16.93 -10.00 5.92
C ALA A 96 15.69 -10.19 5.04
N ARG A 97 15.22 -11.44 4.93
CA ARG A 97 14.06 -11.83 4.13
C ARG A 97 13.20 -12.85 4.89
N VAL A 98 11.94 -12.95 4.49
CA VAL A 98 10.98 -13.90 5.05
C VAL A 98 10.28 -14.60 3.89
N LEU A 99 10.23 -15.94 3.92
CA LEU A 99 9.43 -16.72 3.00
C LEU A 99 7.99 -16.76 3.53
N ILE A 100 7.06 -16.18 2.78
CA ILE A 100 5.65 -16.09 3.15
C ILE A 100 4.74 -16.71 2.10
N ASN A 101 3.54 -17.12 2.51
CA ASN A 101 2.44 -17.47 1.61
C ASN A 101 1.23 -16.60 1.96
N ILE A 102 0.75 -15.81 1.00
CA ILE A 102 -0.43 -14.96 1.17
C ILE A 102 -1.66 -15.78 0.80
N HIS A 103 -2.66 -15.80 1.67
CA HIS A 103 -3.90 -16.52 1.46
C HIS A 103 -4.93 -15.65 0.76
N GLN A 104 -5.74 -16.26 -0.09
CA GLN A 104 -6.94 -15.61 -0.60
C GLN A 104 -7.84 -15.27 0.60
N PRO A 105 -8.29 -14.01 0.75
CA PRO A 105 -9.30 -13.72 1.76
C PRO A 105 -10.55 -14.55 1.43
N PRO A 106 -11.33 -14.97 2.45
CA PRO A 106 -12.61 -15.61 2.20
C PRO A 106 -13.45 -14.66 1.33
N GLY A 107 -13.77 -15.12 0.12
CA GLY A 107 -14.53 -14.35 -0.85
C GLY A 107 -15.91 -14.01 -0.31
N SER A 108 -16.53 -12.95 -0.85
CA SER A 108 -17.97 -12.81 -0.77
C SER A 108 -18.62 -13.93 -1.55
N ASP A 109 -19.79 -14.43 -1.11
CA ASP A 109 -20.63 -15.38 -1.87
C ASP A 109 -21.24 -14.75 -3.15
N ASP A 110 -20.67 -13.64 -3.61
CA ASP A 110 -21.10 -12.89 -4.77
C ASP A 110 -20.49 -13.53 -6.04
N PRO A 111 -21.30 -14.08 -6.95
CA PRO A 111 -20.82 -14.73 -8.16
C PRO A 111 -20.11 -13.78 -9.14
N GLU A 112 -20.22 -12.47 -8.97
CA GLU A 112 -19.49 -11.47 -9.77
C GLU A 112 -18.12 -11.08 -9.15
N PHE A 113 -17.79 -11.61 -7.97
CA PHE A 113 -16.54 -11.28 -7.30
C PHE A 113 -15.35 -12.02 -7.93
N GLU A 114 -14.57 -11.31 -8.74
CA GLU A 114 -13.30 -11.81 -9.24
C GLU A 114 -12.28 -11.90 -8.09
N PRO A 115 -11.63 -13.05 -7.87
CA PRO A 115 -10.63 -13.18 -6.82
C PRO A 115 -9.41 -12.33 -7.15
N ASP A 116 -8.94 -11.54 -6.16
CA ASP A 116 -7.64 -10.89 -6.23
C ASP A 116 -6.56 -11.94 -6.56
N THR A 117 -5.67 -11.64 -7.49
CA THR A 117 -4.57 -12.53 -7.89
C THR A 117 -3.23 -12.12 -7.28
N HIS A 118 -3.09 -10.85 -6.92
CA HIS A 118 -1.87 -10.26 -6.41
C HIS A 118 -2.13 -9.23 -5.31
N VAL A 119 -1.14 -9.00 -4.46
CA VAL A 119 -1.10 -7.92 -3.48
C VAL A 119 0.07 -7.00 -3.81
N VAL A 120 -0.18 -5.70 -3.91
CA VAL A 120 0.88 -4.69 -4.13
C VAL A 120 1.23 -4.02 -2.81
N VAL A 121 2.51 -4.07 -2.43
CA VAL A 121 3.02 -3.51 -1.18
C VAL A 121 4.10 -2.47 -1.47
N GLY A 122 3.90 -1.24 -1.03
CA GLY A 122 4.89 -0.17 -1.11
C GLY A 122 5.76 -0.11 0.15
N VAL A 123 7.09 -0.19 -0.01
CA VAL A 123 8.07 -0.04 1.09
C VAL A 123 9.22 0.84 0.61
N ASN A 124 9.47 1.95 1.32
CA ASN A 124 10.58 2.88 1.03
C ASN A 124 10.65 3.32 -0.44
N GLY A 125 9.50 3.67 -1.03
CA GLY A 125 9.39 4.10 -2.43
C GLY A 125 9.49 2.98 -3.47
N THR A 126 9.63 1.72 -3.05
CA THR A 126 9.62 0.55 -3.94
C THR A 126 8.31 -0.23 -3.81
N ASN A 127 7.70 -0.58 -4.94
CA ASN A 127 6.50 -1.40 -4.98
C ASN A 127 6.83 -2.87 -5.24
N TYR A 128 6.24 -3.77 -4.45
CA TYR A 128 6.37 -5.22 -4.57
C TYR A 128 5.02 -5.81 -4.93
N GLN A 129 4.94 -6.53 -6.06
CA GLN A 129 3.75 -7.29 -6.44
C GLN A 129 3.94 -8.75 -5.99
N LEU A 130 3.06 -9.22 -5.11
CA LEU A 130 3.12 -10.53 -4.47
C LEU A 130 1.96 -11.38 -4.96
N GLU A 131 2.26 -12.54 -5.54
CA GLU A 131 1.24 -13.50 -5.99
C GLU A 131 0.59 -14.22 -4.80
N ILE A 132 -0.74 -14.33 -4.83
CA ILE A 132 -1.50 -15.03 -3.79
C ILE A 132 -1.39 -16.55 -3.98
N GLY A 133 -1.26 -17.28 -2.88
CA GLY A 133 -1.17 -18.74 -2.84
C GLY A 133 0.22 -19.31 -3.15
N LYS A 134 1.23 -18.47 -3.41
CA LYS A 134 2.60 -18.91 -3.67
C LYS A 134 3.55 -18.57 -2.51
N ASP A 135 4.58 -19.39 -2.39
CA ASP A 135 5.66 -19.22 -1.42
C ASP A 135 6.69 -18.22 -1.98
N LEU A 136 6.72 -17.02 -1.40
CA LEU A 136 7.49 -15.90 -1.93
C LEU A 136 8.49 -15.38 -0.89
N PRO A 137 9.80 -15.32 -1.21
CA PRO A 137 10.78 -14.70 -0.34
C PRO A 137 10.70 -13.18 -0.45
N VAL A 138 10.20 -12.50 0.57
CA VAL A 138 10.04 -11.04 0.60
C VAL A 138 11.04 -10.36 1.54
N PRO A 139 11.43 -9.10 1.30
CA PRO A 139 12.18 -8.32 2.28
C PRO A 139 11.43 -8.18 3.61
N PHE A 140 12.17 -8.10 4.72
CA PHE A 140 11.55 -7.95 6.05
C PHE A 140 10.59 -6.77 6.16
N GLY A 141 10.90 -5.64 5.49
CA GLY A 141 10.01 -4.47 5.47
C GLY A 141 8.65 -4.76 4.82
N VAL A 142 8.61 -5.61 3.79
CA VAL A 142 7.34 -6.03 3.14
C VAL A 142 6.52 -6.89 4.10
N TYR A 143 7.17 -7.83 4.79
CA TYR A 143 6.53 -8.63 5.83
C TYR A 143 5.95 -7.75 6.95
N ASP A 144 6.70 -6.74 7.40
CA ASP A 144 6.26 -5.84 8.48
C ASP A 144 5.03 -5.02 8.05
N VAL A 145 5.01 -4.52 6.82
CA VAL A 145 3.82 -3.84 6.27
C VAL A 145 2.60 -4.78 6.23
N LEU A 146 2.76 -6.01 5.72
CA LEU A 146 1.67 -6.99 5.66
C LEU A 146 1.14 -7.34 7.05
N ARG A 147 2.03 -7.50 8.04
CA ARG A 147 1.65 -7.79 9.44
C ARG A 147 0.84 -6.67 10.07
N ASN A 148 1.13 -5.42 9.69
CA ASN A 148 0.46 -4.23 10.22
C ASN A 148 -0.76 -3.81 9.39
N ALA A 149 -0.95 -4.38 8.21
CA ALA A 149 -2.11 -4.14 7.34
C ALA A 149 -3.37 -4.81 7.92
N LYS A 150 -4.04 -4.13 8.84
CA LYS A 150 -5.27 -4.58 9.49
C LYS A 150 -6.51 -3.84 8.97
N GLN A 151 -7.66 -4.50 9.06
CA GLN A 151 -8.96 -3.98 8.70
C GLN A 151 -9.99 -4.31 9.79
N LYS A 152 -10.95 -3.41 10.01
CA LYS A 152 -12.09 -3.67 10.91
C LYS A 152 -13.18 -4.39 10.13
N LYS A 153 -13.54 -5.59 10.55
CA LYS A 153 -14.71 -6.33 10.05
C LYS A 153 -15.82 -6.33 11.09
N TYR A 154 -17.04 -6.09 10.63
CA TYR A 154 -18.23 -6.11 11.45
C TYR A 154 -18.97 -7.42 11.24
N TYR A 155 -19.32 -8.09 12.33
CA TYR A 155 -20.01 -9.38 12.33
C TYR A 155 -21.32 -9.23 13.09
N ARG A 156 -22.39 -9.82 12.58
CA ARG A 156 -23.64 -9.95 13.33
C ARG A 156 -23.65 -11.31 14.02
N ARG A 157 -23.91 -11.35 15.33
CA ARG A 157 -24.14 -12.60 16.07
C ARG A 157 -25.38 -12.48 16.92
N LYS A 158 -26.02 -13.62 17.21
CA LYS A 158 -27.06 -13.68 18.25
C LYS A 158 -26.40 -13.63 19.62
N ALA A 159 -26.81 -12.67 20.43
CA ALA A 159 -26.46 -12.59 21.84
C ALA A 159 -27.16 -13.69 22.65
N ALA A 160 -26.73 -13.90 23.89
CA ALA A 160 -27.35 -14.87 24.79
C ALA A 160 -28.85 -14.58 25.04
N GLY A 161 -29.27 -13.31 24.93
CA GLY A 161 -30.67 -12.89 25.05
C GLY A 161 -31.50 -12.98 23.76
N GLY A 162 -30.95 -13.51 22.66
CA GLY A 162 -31.65 -13.64 21.37
C GLY A 162 -31.62 -12.41 20.48
N GLU A 163 -31.19 -11.25 20.99
CA GLU A 163 -30.98 -10.03 20.21
C GLU A 163 -29.75 -10.15 19.29
N MET A 164 -29.81 -9.47 18.14
CA MET A 164 -28.70 -9.44 17.18
C MET A 164 -27.73 -8.32 17.56
N GLU A 165 -26.51 -8.70 17.96
CA GLU A 165 -25.43 -7.76 18.25
C GLU A 165 -24.50 -7.62 17.04
N THR A 166 -24.06 -6.39 16.78
CA THR A 166 -22.99 -6.12 15.82
C THR A 166 -21.66 -6.00 16.56
N ILE A 167 -20.67 -6.79 16.16
CA ILE A 167 -19.34 -6.83 16.78
C ILE A 167 -18.31 -6.40 15.77
N CYS A 168 -17.44 -5.50 16.20
CA CYS A 168 -16.25 -5.11 15.44
C CYS A 168 -15.07 -6.00 15.86
N LYS A 169 -14.39 -6.60 14.90
CA LYS A 169 -13.08 -7.26 15.11
C LYS A 169 -12.07 -6.69 14.15
N GLU A 170 -10.86 -6.48 14.64
CA GLU A 170 -9.72 -6.14 13.80
C GLU A 170 -9.07 -7.43 13.29
N VAL A 171 -8.96 -7.56 11.98
CA VAL A 171 -8.41 -8.73 11.28
C VAL A 171 -7.37 -8.28 10.26
N LEU A 172 -6.48 -9.17 9.82
CA LEU A 172 -5.55 -8.85 8.74
C LEU A 172 -6.32 -8.57 7.44
N ARG A 173 -5.86 -7.57 6.69
CA ARG A 173 -6.40 -7.26 5.36
C ARG A 173 -6.06 -8.37 4.38
N HIS A 174 -4.79 -8.77 4.37
CA HIS A 174 -4.26 -9.88 3.58
C HIS A 174 -3.77 -10.94 4.56
N PRO A 175 -4.53 -12.02 4.83
CA PRO A 175 -4.07 -13.10 5.69
C PRO A 175 -2.87 -13.81 5.06
N PHE A 176 -1.86 -14.17 5.85
CA PHE A 176 -0.67 -14.84 5.34
C PHE A 176 -0.04 -15.74 6.42
N THR A 177 0.86 -16.63 6.01
CA THR A 177 1.65 -17.48 6.89
C THR A 177 3.14 -17.29 6.62
N ILE A 178 3.94 -17.33 7.69
CA ILE A 178 5.40 -17.35 7.60
C ILE A 178 5.84 -18.80 7.47
N ILE A 179 6.58 -19.11 6.41
CA ILE A 179 7.11 -20.45 6.17
C ILE A 179 8.51 -20.56 6.77
N LYS A 180 9.37 -19.57 6.51
CA LYS A 180 10.76 -19.59 6.94
C LYS A 180 11.35 -18.19 7.03
N GLU A 181 12.13 -17.93 8.08
CA GLU A 181 12.96 -16.73 8.21
C GLU A 181 14.33 -16.95 7.54
N LEU A 182 14.80 -15.94 6.79
CA LEU A 182 16.07 -15.99 6.06
C LEU A 182 16.99 -14.89 6.62
N TYR A 183 18.04 -15.33 7.32
CA TYR A 183 19.01 -14.49 8.03
C TYR A 183 20.27 -14.21 7.22
#